data_AF-A0A1B7NH69-F1
#
_entry.id   AF-A0A1B7NH69-F1
#
_cell.length_a   1.000
_cell.length_b   1.000
_cell.length_c   1.000
_cell.angle_alpha   90.00
_cell.angle_beta   90.00
_cell.angle_gamma   90.00
#
_symmetry.space_group_name_H-M   'P 1'
#
loop_
_entity.id
_entity.type
_entity.pdbx_description
1 polymer ?
#
loop_
_entity_poly.entity_id
_entity_poly.type
_entity_poly.pdbx_seq_one_letter_code
_entity_poly.pdbx_strand_id
1 'polypeptide(L)'
;MGFAHNNVLHSNHFRKDWQRRVRTWFDQPGRKLRRRNARKTKAATLGVRPLTLLRPAVRAQTVRYNRKVREGRGFTLSELKEVGINRKEARGVGIVVDHRRRNLSEEGKKLNVERLKAYKAKLIVFPRNAKKPKKGDSTGDDLKAETTRVHLPLPDPYVHEAPRTITDGEQSFEAYKTLRVARANARYDGIRKIRAAKKEEEEANKKK
;
A
#
# COMPACT_ATOMS: atom_id res chain seq x y z
N MET A 1 27.96 37.67 -31.15
CA MET A 1 27.84 37.17 -29.76
C MET A 1 26.36 37.03 -29.44
N GLY A 2 25.88 35.80 -29.22
CA GLY A 2 24.45 35.46 -29.20
C GLY A 2 23.80 35.44 -27.82
N PHE A 3 24.30 36.21 -26.86
CA PHE A 3 23.67 36.39 -25.55
C PHE A 3 23.58 37.89 -25.28
N ALA A 4 22.36 38.38 -25.08
CA ALA A 4 22.11 39.75 -24.62
C ALA A 4 21.78 39.70 -23.11
N HIS A 5 22.25 40.69 -22.36
CA HIS A 5 21.96 40.85 -20.92
C HIS A 5 22.36 39.65 -20.04
N ASN A 6 22.01 39.74 -18.76
CA ASN A 6 22.20 38.69 -17.76
C ASN A 6 21.07 37.63 -17.83
N ASN A 7 21.02 36.89 -18.94
CA ASN A 7 20.04 35.83 -19.16
C ASN A 7 20.55 34.46 -18.66
N VAL A 8 19.62 33.59 -18.26
CA VAL A 8 19.94 32.21 -17.85
C VAL A 8 20.57 31.43 -19.00
N LEU A 9 21.67 30.74 -18.73
CA LEU A 9 22.30 29.83 -19.69
C LEU A 9 21.35 28.66 -19.98
N HIS A 10 20.81 28.63 -21.20
CA HIS A 10 19.87 27.59 -21.61
C HIS A 10 20.58 26.25 -21.91
N SER A 11 20.02 25.14 -21.44
CA SER A 11 20.45 23.78 -21.80
C SER A 11 19.34 23.07 -22.59
N ASN A 12 19.03 23.63 -23.77
CA ASN A 12 17.97 23.12 -24.63
C ASN A 12 18.43 21.88 -25.41
N HIS A 13 17.71 20.77 -25.23
CA HIS A 13 18.03 19.47 -25.83
C HIS A 13 17.35 19.27 -27.20
N PHE A 14 17.40 20.30 -28.06
CA PHE A 14 16.80 20.30 -29.40
C PHE A 14 17.81 20.10 -30.55
N ARG A 15 19.01 19.58 -30.23
CA ARG A 15 20.13 19.41 -31.17
C ARG A 15 20.05 18.13 -32.02
N LYS A 16 19.08 17.25 -31.75
CA LYS A 16 18.78 16.04 -32.53
C LYS A 16 17.54 16.30 -33.38
N ASP A 17 17.26 15.39 -34.32
CA ASP A 17 16.04 15.41 -35.13
C ASP A 17 14.78 15.07 -34.30
N TRP A 18 14.39 16.01 -33.42
CA TRP A 18 13.26 15.87 -32.50
C TRP A 18 11.92 16.13 -33.20
N GLN A 19 11.91 16.95 -34.25
CA GLN A 19 10.69 17.33 -34.98
C GLN A 19 10.01 16.11 -35.61
N ARG A 20 10.79 15.12 -36.11
CA ARG A 20 10.25 13.85 -36.61
C ARG A 20 9.60 12.96 -35.54
N ARG A 21 9.86 13.19 -34.24
CA ARG A 21 9.38 12.36 -33.11
C ARG A 21 8.41 13.09 -32.19
N VAL A 22 7.78 14.15 -32.69
CA VAL A 22 6.77 14.89 -31.93
C VAL A 22 5.50 14.06 -31.81
N ARG A 23 5.22 13.60 -30.60
CA ARG A 23 3.95 12.93 -30.29
C ARG A 23 2.89 13.97 -29.98
N THR A 24 1.92 14.13 -30.86
CA THR A 24 0.72 14.93 -30.61
C THR A 24 -0.30 14.14 -29.77
N TRP A 25 -1.21 14.86 -29.11
CA TRP A 25 -2.24 14.30 -28.21
C TRP A 25 -3.67 14.63 -28.65
N PHE A 26 -3.88 14.92 -29.94
CA PHE A 26 -5.21 15.21 -30.51
C PHE A 26 -6.19 14.04 -30.37
N ASP A 27 -5.66 12.81 -30.27
CA ASP A 27 -6.42 11.58 -30.07
C ASP A 27 -6.82 11.34 -28.59
N GLN A 28 -6.42 12.20 -27.66
CA GLN A 28 -6.74 12.09 -26.23
C GLN A 28 -8.26 11.96 -25.95
N PRO A 29 -9.16 12.81 -26.49
CA PRO A 29 -10.61 12.64 -26.32
C PRO A 29 -11.12 11.32 -26.91
N GLY A 30 -10.66 10.93 -28.09
CA GLY A 30 -10.99 9.64 -28.70
C GLY A 30 -10.55 8.44 -27.83
N ARG A 31 -9.33 8.48 -27.27
CA ARG A 31 -8.82 7.48 -26.32
C ARG A 31 -9.62 7.46 -25.01
N LYS A 32 -10.13 8.60 -24.53
CA LYS A 32 -11.01 8.67 -23.35
C LYS A 32 -12.35 7.98 -23.64
N LEU A 33 -12.99 8.29 -24.77
CA LEU A 33 -14.25 7.67 -25.20
C LEU A 33 -14.08 6.16 -25.39
N ARG A 34 -13.04 5.72 -26.10
CA ARG A 34 -12.74 4.30 -26.30
C ARG A 34 -12.55 3.54 -24.99
N ARG A 35 -11.80 4.10 -24.03
CA ARG A 35 -11.63 3.50 -22.69
C ARG A 35 -12.94 3.47 -21.91
N ARG A 36 -13.80 4.49 -22.04
CA ARG A 36 -15.13 4.50 -21.41
C ARG A 36 -16.00 3.39 -21.96
N ASN A 37 -16.08 3.24 -23.28
CA ASN A 37 -16.87 2.19 -23.93
C ASN A 37 -16.36 0.80 -23.57
N ALA A 38 -15.05 0.57 -23.58
CA ALA A 38 -14.47 -0.70 -23.15
C ALA A 38 -14.76 -1.04 -21.68
N ARG A 39 -14.84 -0.04 -20.79
CA ARG A 39 -15.28 -0.27 -19.40
C ARG A 39 -16.77 -0.60 -19.32
N LYS A 40 -17.62 0.05 -20.12
CA LYS A 40 -19.05 -0.25 -20.21
C LYS A 40 -19.30 -1.67 -20.72
N THR A 41 -18.63 -2.08 -21.80
CA THR A 41 -18.75 -3.44 -22.33
C THR A 41 -18.29 -4.48 -21.32
N LYS A 42 -17.13 -4.27 -20.68
CA LYS A 42 -16.64 -5.14 -19.60
C LYS A 42 -17.65 -5.23 -18.44
N ALA A 43 -18.27 -4.12 -18.05
CA ALA A 43 -19.27 -4.08 -16.99
C ALA A 43 -20.53 -4.88 -17.36
N ALA A 44 -20.99 -4.77 -18.61
CA ALA A 44 -22.13 -5.56 -19.10
C ALA A 44 -21.81 -7.06 -19.12
N THR A 45 -20.63 -7.46 -19.62
CA THR A 45 -20.21 -8.87 -19.66
C THR A 45 -20.06 -9.49 -18.27
N LEU A 46 -19.61 -8.73 -17.28
CA LEU A 46 -19.44 -9.21 -15.91
C LEU A 46 -20.76 -9.28 -15.12
N GLY A 47 -21.82 -8.61 -15.59
CA GLY A 47 -23.11 -8.54 -14.91
C GLY A 47 -22.98 -7.98 -13.48
N VAL A 48 -23.35 -8.79 -12.49
CA VAL A 48 -23.33 -8.43 -11.06
C VAL A 48 -21.93 -8.33 -10.45
N ARG A 49 -20.89 -8.85 -11.11
CA ARG A 49 -19.55 -8.89 -10.54
C ARG A 49 -18.89 -7.49 -10.54
N PRO A 50 -18.13 -7.12 -9.49
CA PRO A 50 -17.34 -5.89 -9.49
C PRO A 50 -16.31 -5.83 -10.64
N LEU A 51 -16.04 -4.62 -11.14
CA LEU A 51 -15.09 -4.38 -12.24
C LEU A 51 -13.63 -4.65 -11.86
N THR A 52 -13.30 -4.42 -10.59
CA THR A 52 -11.99 -4.61 -9.97
C THR A 52 -12.09 -5.59 -8.81
N LEU A 53 -11.04 -6.38 -8.63
CA LEU A 53 -10.94 -7.38 -7.57
C LEU A 53 -10.36 -6.76 -6.31
N LEU A 54 -10.69 -7.32 -5.13
CA LEU A 54 -10.22 -6.79 -3.86
C LEU A 54 -8.69 -6.92 -3.74
N ARG A 55 -8.05 -5.81 -3.42
CA ARG A 55 -6.62 -5.70 -3.14
C ARG A 55 -6.38 -5.31 -1.66
N PRO A 56 -5.25 -5.75 -1.07
CA PRO A 56 -4.90 -5.39 0.30
C PRO A 56 -4.47 -3.92 0.39
N ALA A 57 -4.53 -3.38 1.59
CA ALA A 57 -3.91 -2.11 1.93
C ALA A 57 -2.44 -2.35 2.33
N VAL A 58 -1.53 -1.64 1.67
CA VAL A 58 -0.07 -1.80 1.84
C VAL A 58 0.57 -0.43 1.96
N ARG A 59 1.54 -0.28 2.87
CA ARG A 59 2.35 0.95 2.99
C ARG A 59 3.35 1.07 1.84
N ALA A 60 3.63 2.29 1.40
CA ALA A 60 4.67 2.52 0.39
C ALA A 60 6.08 2.29 0.97
N GLN A 61 7.07 2.04 0.08
CA GLN A 61 8.34 1.41 0.46
C GLN A 61 9.37 2.36 1.08
N THR A 62 9.40 3.64 0.70
CA THR A 62 10.48 4.56 1.08
C THR A 62 10.11 5.41 2.29
N VAL A 63 11.10 5.91 3.03
CA VAL A 63 10.91 6.82 4.19
C VAL A 63 10.04 8.04 3.82
N ARG A 64 10.18 8.56 2.59
CA ARG A 64 9.35 9.68 2.10
C ARG A 64 7.86 9.34 2.01
N TYR A 65 7.50 8.09 1.72
CA TYR A 65 6.13 7.68 1.42
C TYR A 65 5.55 6.64 2.38
N ASN A 66 6.29 6.19 3.39
CA ASN A 66 5.87 5.14 4.32
C ASN A 66 4.55 5.42 5.07
N ARG A 67 4.17 6.70 5.21
CA ARG A 67 2.88 7.14 5.76
C ARG A 67 1.70 6.94 4.81
N LYS A 68 1.94 6.83 3.50
CA LYS A 68 0.90 6.62 2.49
C LYS A 68 0.53 5.15 2.41
N VAL A 69 -0.77 4.86 2.54
CA VAL A 69 -1.36 3.55 2.25
C VAL A 69 -1.85 3.54 0.81
N ARG A 70 -1.64 2.42 0.13
CA ARG A 70 -2.06 2.20 -1.26
C ARG A 70 -2.57 0.77 -1.43
N GLU A 71 -3.20 0.52 -2.57
CA GLU A 71 -3.52 -0.85 -2.95
C GLU A 71 -2.25 -1.65 -3.28
N GLY A 72 -2.17 -2.85 -2.72
CA GLY A 72 -1.14 -3.83 -3.01
C GLY A 72 -1.49 -4.73 -4.21
N ARG A 73 -0.59 -5.68 -4.49
CA ARG A 73 -0.82 -6.66 -5.55
C ARG A 73 -1.88 -7.69 -5.16
N GLY A 74 -1.82 -8.23 -3.94
CA GLY A 74 -2.73 -9.27 -3.44
C GLY A 74 -2.48 -9.62 -1.97
N PHE A 75 -3.46 -10.26 -1.35
CA PHE A 75 -3.43 -10.75 0.03
C PHE A 75 -2.41 -11.87 0.20
N THR A 76 -1.79 -11.93 1.37
CA THR A 76 -0.89 -13.01 1.76
C THR A 76 -1.66 -14.28 2.11
N LEU A 77 -0.96 -15.41 2.11
CA LEU A 77 -1.54 -16.68 2.54
C LEU A 77 -1.90 -16.69 4.03
N SER A 78 -1.15 -15.97 4.87
CA SER A 78 -1.40 -15.91 6.32
C SER A 78 -2.64 -15.08 6.65
N GLU A 79 -2.87 -13.95 5.97
CA GLU A 79 -4.11 -13.17 6.12
C GLU A 79 -5.34 -14.00 5.69
N LEU A 80 -5.25 -14.73 4.58
CA LEU A 80 -6.35 -15.57 4.10
C LEU A 80 -6.65 -16.74 5.03
N LYS A 81 -5.61 -17.37 5.59
CA LYS A 81 -5.75 -18.46 6.56
C LYS A 81 -6.51 -18.01 7.80
N GLU A 82 -6.27 -16.79 8.27
CA GLU A 82 -6.93 -16.22 9.45
C GLU A 82 -8.42 -15.92 9.24
N VAL A 83 -8.82 -15.60 8.00
CA VAL A 83 -10.24 -15.40 7.62
C VAL A 83 -10.93 -16.70 7.19
N GLY A 84 -10.18 -17.80 7.12
CA GLY A 84 -10.67 -19.11 6.68
C GLY A 84 -11.01 -19.18 5.20
N ILE A 85 -10.29 -18.45 4.34
CA ILE A 85 -10.47 -18.48 2.88
C ILE A 85 -9.35 -19.30 2.25
N ASN A 86 -9.70 -20.32 1.47
CA ASN A 86 -8.71 -21.11 0.75
C ASN A 86 -8.11 -20.30 -0.42
N ARG A 87 -6.79 -20.40 -0.63
CA ARG A 87 -6.07 -19.68 -1.70
C ARG A 87 -6.65 -19.91 -3.10
N LYS A 88 -7.19 -21.10 -3.38
CA LYS A 88 -7.78 -21.45 -4.68
C LYS A 88 -9.18 -20.83 -4.85
N GLU A 89 -9.94 -20.77 -3.77
CA GLU A 89 -11.30 -20.23 -3.74
C GLU A 89 -11.31 -18.70 -3.77
N ALA A 90 -10.33 -18.05 -3.13
CA ALA A 90 -10.19 -16.60 -3.03
C ALA A 90 -10.38 -15.91 -4.39
N ARG A 91 -9.80 -16.47 -5.47
CA ARG A 91 -9.89 -15.87 -6.80
C ARG A 91 -11.29 -15.95 -7.41
N GLY A 92 -12.03 -17.03 -7.14
CA GLY A 92 -13.42 -17.19 -7.57
C GLY A 92 -14.34 -16.17 -6.91
N VAL A 93 -14.10 -15.93 -5.61
CA VAL A 93 -14.81 -14.96 -4.78
C VAL A 93 -14.42 -13.50 -5.08
N GLY A 94 -13.32 -13.27 -5.80
CA GLY A 94 -12.91 -11.94 -6.25
C GLY A 94 -11.82 -11.28 -5.41
N ILE A 95 -11.06 -12.08 -4.67
CA ILE A 95 -9.92 -11.66 -3.86
C ILE A 95 -8.62 -11.97 -4.62
N VAL A 96 -7.69 -11.00 -4.71
CA VAL A 96 -6.38 -11.23 -5.34
C VAL A 96 -5.40 -11.79 -4.31
N VAL A 97 -4.69 -12.85 -4.67
CA VAL A 97 -3.67 -13.49 -3.81
C VAL A 97 -2.27 -13.18 -4.32
N ASP A 98 -1.34 -12.86 -3.42
CA ASP A 98 0.08 -12.71 -3.72
C ASP A 98 0.93 -13.53 -2.74
N HIS A 99 1.35 -14.72 -3.18
CA HIS A 99 2.14 -15.65 -2.37
C HIS A 99 3.56 -15.16 -2.05
N ARG A 100 4.04 -14.09 -2.73
CA ARG A 100 5.39 -13.54 -2.54
C ARG A 100 5.46 -12.52 -1.40
N ARG A 101 4.34 -11.90 -1.03
CA ARG A 101 4.31 -10.89 0.03
C ARG A 101 4.37 -11.59 1.40
N ARG A 102 5.19 -11.03 2.29
CA ARG A 102 5.32 -11.47 3.70
C ARG A 102 4.79 -10.38 4.61
N ASN A 103 4.21 -10.78 5.74
CA ASN A 103 3.81 -9.86 6.79
C ASN A 103 4.95 -9.77 7.79
N LEU A 104 5.49 -8.56 7.98
CA LEU A 104 6.55 -8.27 8.94
C LEU A 104 6.01 -7.61 10.21
N SER A 105 4.77 -7.10 10.16
CA SER A 105 4.12 -6.43 11.28
C SER A 105 2.73 -7.01 11.51
N GLU A 106 2.31 -7.06 12.78
CA GLU A 106 1.01 -7.59 13.17
C GLU A 106 -0.11 -6.60 12.83
N GLU A 107 0.13 -5.30 12.96
CA GLU A 107 -0.85 -4.26 12.68
C GLU A 107 -1.25 -4.25 11.20
N GLY A 108 -0.25 -4.43 10.32
CA GLY A 108 -0.49 -4.51 8.87
C GLY A 108 -1.26 -5.76 8.48
N LYS A 109 -1.03 -6.87 9.20
CA LYS A 109 -1.77 -8.11 9.03
C LYS A 109 -3.22 -7.96 9.51
N LYS A 110 -3.42 -7.44 10.72
CA LYS A 110 -4.73 -7.20 11.33
C LYS A 110 -5.62 -6.30 10.45
N LEU A 111 -5.06 -5.20 9.97
CA LEU A 111 -5.75 -4.28 9.05
C LEU A 111 -6.26 -5.00 7.79
N ASN A 112 -5.44 -5.85 7.18
CA ASN A 112 -5.84 -6.59 5.99
C ASN A 112 -6.83 -7.74 6.29
N VAL A 113 -6.73 -8.37 7.46
CA VAL A 113 -7.71 -9.35 7.95
C VAL A 113 -9.08 -8.69 8.16
N GLU A 114 -9.12 -7.52 8.80
CA GLU A 114 -10.34 -6.72 8.96
C GLU A 114 -10.93 -6.32 7.61
N ARG A 115 -10.08 -5.90 6.67
CA ARG A 115 -10.51 -5.60 5.29
C ARG A 115 -11.13 -6.81 4.59
N LEU A 116 -10.57 -8.01 4.78
CA LEU A 116 -11.11 -9.25 4.23
C LEU A 116 -12.44 -9.64 4.90
N LYS A 117 -12.56 -9.48 6.23
CA LYS A 117 -13.81 -9.71 6.97
C LYS A 117 -14.91 -8.75 6.50
N ALA A 118 -14.59 -7.47 6.36
CA ALA A 118 -15.52 -6.46 5.84
C ALA A 118 -15.97 -6.76 4.40
N TYR A 119 -15.07 -7.28 3.56
CA TYR A 119 -15.42 -7.73 2.21
C TYR A 119 -16.33 -8.96 2.24
N LYS A 120 -16.00 -9.96 3.04
CA LYS A 120 -16.78 -11.19 3.19
C LYS A 120 -18.20 -10.91 3.68
N ALA A 121 -18.38 -9.96 4.60
CA ALA A 121 -19.68 -9.55 5.10
C ALA A 121 -20.56 -8.86 4.02
N LYS A 122 -19.95 -8.18 3.05
CA LYS A 122 -20.65 -7.48 1.95
C LYS A 122 -20.80 -8.32 0.68
N LEU A 123 -20.23 -9.52 0.67
CA LEU A 123 -20.19 -10.36 -0.50
C LEU A 123 -21.49 -11.17 -0.60
N ILE A 124 -22.19 -11.01 -1.72
CA ILE A 124 -23.33 -11.84 -2.10
C ILE A 124 -22.83 -12.90 -3.09
N VAL A 125 -22.99 -14.17 -2.75
CA VAL A 125 -22.54 -15.30 -3.58
C VAL A 125 -23.77 -15.95 -4.23
N PHE A 126 -23.86 -15.85 -5.54
CA PHE A 126 -24.97 -16.45 -6.28
C PHE A 126 -24.79 -17.96 -6.40
N PRO A 127 -25.86 -18.76 -6.19
CA PRO A 127 -25.80 -20.19 -6.41
C PRO A 127 -25.56 -20.50 -7.89
N ARG A 128 -24.65 -21.44 -8.16
CA ARG A 128 -24.36 -21.87 -9.54
C ARG A 128 -25.58 -22.51 -10.22
N ASN A 129 -26.43 -23.16 -9.44
CA ASN A 129 -27.74 -23.66 -9.89
C ASN A 129 -28.81 -23.14 -8.93
N ALA A 130 -29.68 -22.26 -9.42
CA ALA A 130 -30.74 -21.63 -8.62
C ALA A 130 -31.69 -22.64 -7.96
N LYS A 131 -31.87 -23.84 -8.55
CA LYS A 131 -32.73 -24.89 -7.99
C LYS A 131 -32.07 -25.69 -6.87
N LYS A 132 -30.75 -25.64 -6.74
CA LYS A 132 -29.96 -26.44 -5.78
C LYS A 132 -28.86 -25.57 -5.14
N PRO A 133 -29.23 -24.59 -4.29
CA PRO A 133 -28.25 -23.77 -3.58
C PRO A 133 -27.42 -24.63 -2.63
N LYS A 134 -26.13 -24.32 -2.50
CA LYS A 134 -25.17 -24.99 -1.63
C LYS A 134 -24.87 -24.14 -0.38
N LYS A 135 -24.23 -24.77 0.60
CA LYS A 135 -23.73 -24.07 1.79
C LYS A 135 -22.75 -22.97 1.39
N GLY A 136 -23.08 -21.71 1.72
CA GLY A 136 -22.28 -20.53 1.39
C GLY A 136 -22.84 -19.68 0.24
N ASP A 137 -23.89 -20.16 -0.45
CA ASP A 137 -24.65 -19.34 -1.38
C ASP A 137 -25.62 -18.43 -0.61
N SER A 138 -25.83 -17.22 -1.12
CA SER A 138 -26.85 -16.28 -0.63
C SER A 138 -28.25 -16.74 -1.07
N THR A 139 -29.26 -16.48 -0.24
CA THR A 139 -30.65 -16.93 -0.45
C THR A 139 -31.64 -15.79 -0.26
N GLY A 140 -32.84 -15.91 -0.84
CA GLY A 140 -33.93 -14.97 -0.60
C GLY A 140 -33.67 -13.57 -1.15
N ASP A 141 -33.87 -12.55 -0.31
CA ASP A 141 -33.86 -11.14 -0.70
C ASP A 141 -32.46 -10.62 -1.09
N ASP A 142 -31.39 -11.23 -0.59
CA ASP A 142 -30.00 -10.89 -0.97
C ASP A 142 -29.74 -11.05 -2.47
N LEU A 143 -30.42 -12.00 -3.13
CA LEU A 143 -30.26 -12.24 -4.58
C LEU A 143 -30.96 -11.16 -5.42
N LYS A 144 -31.92 -10.43 -4.82
CA LYS A 144 -32.66 -9.33 -5.46
C LYS A 144 -32.09 -7.97 -5.08
N ALA A 145 -31.20 -7.90 -4.09
CA ALA A 145 -30.59 -6.67 -3.63
C ALA A 145 -29.85 -5.95 -4.78
N GLU A 146 -29.94 -4.62 -4.79
CA GLU A 146 -29.28 -3.82 -5.81
C GLU A 146 -27.75 -3.95 -5.70
N THR A 147 -27.13 -4.49 -6.75
CA THR A 147 -25.69 -4.71 -6.76
C THR A 147 -24.92 -3.40 -6.88
N THR A 148 -24.46 -2.87 -5.74
CA THR A 148 -23.52 -1.75 -5.72
C THR A 148 -22.12 -2.22 -6.16
N ARG A 149 -21.57 -1.60 -7.21
CA ARG A 149 -20.20 -1.87 -7.71
C ARG A 149 -19.12 -1.05 -6.97
N VAL A 150 -19.43 -0.56 -5.78
CA VAL A 150 -18.57 0.37 -5.04
C VAL A 150 -17.36 -0.37 -4.49
N HIS A 151 -16.17 0.16 -4.75
CA HIS A 151 -14.94 -0.41 -4.22
C HIS A 151 -14.82 -0.11 -2.71
N LEU A 152 -14.39 -1.10 -1.93
CA LEU A 152 -14.12 -0.88 -0.51
C LEU A 152 -13.01 0.16 -0.34
N PRO A 153 -13.27 1.32 0.29
CA PRO A 153 -12.25 2.34 0.46
C PRO A 153 -11.07 1.79 1.26
N LEU A 154 -9.87 2.30 0.99
CA LEU A 154 -8.72 1.99 1.84
C LEU A 154 -8.95 2.62 3.22
N PRO A 155 -8.51 1.97 4.31
CA PRO A 155 -8.57 2.59 5.62
C PRO A 155 -7.67 3.81 5.66
N ASP A 156 -8.14 4.88 6.28
CA ASP A 156 -7.36 6.08 6.46
C ASP A 156 -6.19 5.80 7.42
N PRO A 157 -4.95 6.12 7.04
CA PRO A 157 -3.78 5.79 7.84
C PRO A 157 -3.58 6.70 9.05
N TYR A 158 -4.35 7.77 9.17
CA TYR A 158 -4.16 8.83 10.15
C TYR A 158 -5.43 9.06 10.94
N VAL A 159 -5.29 9.03 12.27
CA VAL A 159 -6.36 9.36 13.22
C VAL A 159 -5.95 10.67 13.89
N HIS A 160 -6.84 11.65 13.87
CA HIS A 160 -6.61 12.92 14.54
C HIS A 160 -6.77 12.73 16.05
N GLU A 161 -5.73 13.09 16.81
CA GLU A 161 -5.82 13.17 18.27
C GLU A 161 -6.48 14.48 18.71
N ALA A 162 -7.26 14.43 19.79
CA ALA A 162 -7.86 15.60 20.39
C ALA A 162 -6.80 16.43 21.15
N PRO A 163 -6.99 17.76 21.30
CA PRO A 163 -6.13 18.57 22.14
C PRO A 163 -6.08 18.04 23.57
N ARG A 164 -4.88 17.97 24.15
CA ARG A 164 -4.64 17.53 25.53
C ARG A 164 -3.66 18.45 26.24
N THR A 165 -3.71 18.46 27.57
CA THR A 165 -2.75 19.18 28.40
C THR A 165 -1.35 18.55 28.26
N ILE A 166 -0.32 19.40 28.23
CA ILE A 166 1.08 18.98 28.17
C ILE A 166 1.46 18.40 29.54
N THR A 167 2.18 17.28 29.54
CA THR A 167 2.69 16.66 30.78
C THR A 167 4.05 17.23 31.17
N ASP A 168 4.40 17.24 32.46
CA ASP A 168 5.69 17.75 32.96
C ASP A 168 6.89 17.03 32.31
N GLY A 169 6.74 15.73 32.00
CA GLY A 169 7.74 14.94 31.30
C GLY A 169 7.97 15.35 29.85
N GLU A 170 6.92 15.80 29.14
CA GLU A 170 7.03 16.33 27.79
C GLU A 170 7.63 17.75 27.79
N GLN A 171 7.31 18.54 28.83
CA GLN A 171 7.84 19.89 28.98
C GLN A 171 9.35 19.88 29.27
N SER A 172 9.82 18.90 30.04
CA SER A 172 11.25 18.74 30.36
C SER A 172 12.04 17.98 29.29
N PHE A 173 11.39 17.47 28.23
CA PHE A 173 12.05 16.64 27.22
C PHE A 173 12.91 17.46 26.23
N GLU A 174 14.23 17.27 26.29
CA GLU A 174 15.20 17.93 25.39
C GLU A 174 15.26 17.29 24.00
N ALA A 175 14.25 17.50 23.15
CA ALA A 175 14.12 16.86 21.83
C ALA A 175 15.33 17.07 20.89
N TYR A 176 15.92 18.27 20.85
CA TYR A 176 17.09 18.52 19.99
C TYR A 176 18.31 17.71 20.43
N LYS A 177 18.59 17.69 21.74
CA LYS A 177 19.74 16.99 22.31
C LYS A 177 19.61 15.49 22.15
N THR A 178 18.42 14.93 22.39
CA THR A 178 18.17 13.49 22.19
C THR A 178 18.43 13.06 20.74
N LEU A 179 17.99 13.84 19.76
CA LEU A 179 18.30 13.59 18.34
C LEU A 179 19.82 13.65 18.05
N ARG A 180 20.54 14.61 18.63
CA ARG A 180 22.00 14.72 18.46
C ARG A 180 22.75 13.56 19.10
N VAL A 181 22.36 13.17 20.32
CA VAL A 181 22.92 12.01 21.03
C VAL A 181 22.65 10.72 20.26
N ALA A 182 21.43 10.51 19.75
CA ALA A 182 21.09 9.35 18.93
C ALA A 182 21.95 9.24 17.67
N ARG A 183 22.17 10.36 16.96
CA ARG A 183 23.07 10.41 15.80
C ARG A 183 24.52 10.12 16.19
N ALA A 184 25.00 10.66 17.31
CA ALA A 184 26.34 10.40 17.80
C ALA A 184 26.52 8.92 18.20
N ASN A 185 25.56 8.35 18.92
CA ASN A 185 25.56 6.94 19.30
C ASN A 185 25.61 6.04 18.07
N ALA A 186 24.76 6.27 17.07
CA ALA A 186 24.78 5.50 15.81
C ALA A 186 26.11 5.64 15.06
N ARG A 187 26.70 6.85 15.03
CA ARG A 187 28.00 7.09 14.38
C ARG A 187 29.16 6.41 15.11
N TYR A 188 29.15 6.40 16.44
CA TYR A 188 30.28 5.90 17.25
C TYR A 188 30.10 4.48 17.78
N ASP A 189 28.98 3.80 17.48
CA ASP A 189 28.67 2.44 17.97
C ASP A 189 29.80 1.45 17.69
N GLY A 190 30.27 1.38 16.43
CA GLY A 190 31.36 0.47 16.05
C GLY A 190 32.67 0.76 16.78
N ILE A 191 33.07 2.04 16.87
CA ILE A 191 34.31 2.43 17.56
C ILE A 191 34.22 2.12 19.06
N ARG A 192 33.06 2.36 19.68
CA ARG A 192 32.84 2.06 21.09
C ARG A 192 32.90 0.56 21.37
N LYS A 193 32.33 -0.27 20.49
CA LYS A 193 32.43 -1.74 20.58
C LYS A 193 33.88 -2.22 20.46
N ILE A 194 34.64 -1.69 19.51
CA ILE A 194 36.06 -2.03 19.35
C ILE A 194 36.87 -1.62 20.60
N ARG A 195 36.63 -0.43 21.14
CA ARG A 195 37.31 0.03 22.36
C ARG A 195 36.93 -0.82 23.58
N ALA A 196 35.67 -1.21 23.70
CA ALA A 196 35.21 -2.10 24.77
C ALA A 196 35.92 -3.46 24.67
N ALA A 197 35.93 -4.08 23.48
CA ALA A 197 36.61 -5.35 23.25
C ALA A 197 38.12 -5.29 23.55
N LYS A 198 38.82 -4.24 23.08
CA LYS A 198 40.25 -4.05 23.40
C LYS A 198 40.50 -3.89 24.89
N LYS A 199 39.63 -3.15 25.59
CA LYS A 199 39.75 -2.96 27.03
C LYS A 199 39.53 -4.28 27.79
N GLU A 200 38.57 -5.09 27.35
CA GLU A 200 38.34 -6.44 27.90
C GLU A 200 39.53 -7.38 27.64
N GLU A 201 40.13 -7.36 26.45
CA GLU A 201 41.34 -8.12 26.12
C GLU A 201 42.55 -7.69 26.96
N GLU A 202 42.75 -6.38 27.14
CA GLU A 202 43.81 -5.84 28.01
C GLU A 202 43.60 -6.22 29.47
N GLU A 203 42.36 -6.18 29.97
CA GLU A 203 42.03 -6.62 31.34
C GLU A 203 42.19 -8.14 31.51
N ALA A 204 41.88 -8.94 30.49
CA ALA A 204 42.10 -10.39 30.50
C ALA A 204 43.61 -10.73 30.49
N ASN A 205 44.40 -10.00 29.71
CA ASN A 205 45.85 -10.17 29.66
C ASN A 205 46.54 -9.69 30.94
N LYS A 206 45.99 -8.71 31.66
CA LYS A 206 46.48 -8.29 32.99
C LYS A 206 46.16 -9.29 34.11
N LYS A 207 45.17 -10.16 33.92
CA LYS A 207 44.77 -11.20 34.87
C LYS A 207 45.51 -12.54 34.66
N LYS A 208 46.23 -12.69 33.54
CA LYS A 208 47.19 -13.78 33.31
C LYS A 208 48.56 -13.39 33.83
#